data_AF-A0A3E1NJ76-F1
#
_entry.id   AF-A0A3E1NJ76-F1
#
_cell.length_a   1.000
_cell.length_b   1.000
_cell.length_c   1.000
_cell.angle_alpha   90.00
_cell.angle_beta   90.00
_cell.angle_gamma   90.00
#
_symmetry.space_group_name_H-M   'P 1'
#
loop_
_entity.id
_entity.type
_entity.pdbx_description
1 polymer ?
#
loop_
_entity_poly.entity_id
_entity_poly.type
_entity_poly.pdbx_seq_one_letter_code
_entity_poly.pdbx_strand_id
1 'polypeptide(L)'
;MSTAEEKQQVFAWKDLSLRLPPDFSMVCTLLDVSPEQVLIEFMDNVSRRIPSKGDAERDAALNYMLHCQYGNHLFNPADYTALFKELDAIRSLWPQPKLQTAAFIDDFVKWRSILHRNWFNKWYQLSRKIQ
;
A
#
# COMPACT_ATOMS: atom_id res chain seq x y z
N MET A 1 11.42 11.88 -19.22
CA MET A 1 10.14 11.25 -19.61
C MET A 1 10.19 9.80 -19.14
N SER A 2 9.37 9.40 -18.17
CA SER A 2 9.25 7.99 -17.75
C SER A 2 8.44 7.25 -18.81
N THR A 3 9.01 6.19 -19.39
CA THR A 3 8.40 5.43 -20.50
C THR A 3 7.12 4.73 -20.02
N ALA A 4 6.20 4.46 -20.94
CA ALA A 4 4.94 3.78 -20.63
C ALA A 4 5.15 2.41 -19.93
N GLU A 5 6.31 1.78 -20.15
CA GLU A 5 6.75 0.53 -19.51
C GLU A 5 6.97 0.66 -18.00
N GLU A 6 7.55 1.76 -17.50
CA GLU A 6 7.74 1.99 -16.06
C GLU A 6 6.40 2.14 -15.34
N LYS A 7 5.38 2.70 -16.00
CA LYS A 7 4.02 2.82 -15.45
C LYS A 7 3.27 1.48 -15.46
N GLN A 8 3.59 0.59 -16.39
CA GLN A 8 2.93 -0.70 -16.53
C GLN A 8 3.42 -1.72 -15.49
N GLN A 9 4.66 -1.57 -15.01
CA GLN A 9 5.26 -2.42 -13.98
C GLN A 9 4.70 -2.21 -12.57
N VAL A 10 4.17 -1.03 -12.24
CA VAL A 10 3.66 -0.71 -10.89
C VAL A 10 2.42 -1.52 -10.50
N PHE A 11 1.65 -1.99 -11.49
CA PHE A 11 0.37 -2.66 -11.26
C PHE A 11 0.43 -4.18 -11.32
N ALA A 12 1.62 -4.76 -11.55
CA ALA A 12 1.82 -6.19 -11.58
C ALA A 12 2.33 -6.70 -10.22
N TRP A 13 2.00 -7.94 -9.89
CA TRP A 13 2.69 -8.64 -8.81
C TRP A 13 4.17 -8.74 -9.14
N LYS A 14 5.01 -8.58 -8.10
CA LYS A 14 6.46 -8.64 -8.22
C LYS A 14 7.01 -9.49 -7.10
N ASP A 15 7.76 -10.52 -7.46
CA ASP A 15 8.52 -11.30 -6.50
C ASP A 15 9.74 -10.50 -6.05
N LEU A 16 10.00 -10.52 -4.74
CA LEU A 16 11.18 -9.92 -4.13
C LEU A 16 12.02 -10.99 -3.46
N SER A 17 13.29 -11.09 -3.86
CA SER A 17 14.29 -11.85 -3.11
C SER A 17 14.95 -10.93 -2.08
N LEU A 18 14.76 -11.23 -0.80
CA LEU A 18 15.28 -10.46 0.32
C LEU A 18 16.25 -11.29 1.16
N ARG A 19 17.37 -10.70 1.54
CA ARG A 19 18.25 -11.25 2.57
C ARG A 19 17.84 -10.67 3.91
N LEU A 20 17.37 -11.53 4.81
CA LEU A 20 16.93 -11.13 6.14
C LEU A 20 18.13 -10.96 7.07
N PRO A 21 18.26 -9.83 7.78
CA PRO A 21 19.25 -9.70 8.84
C PRO A 21 19.00 -10.76 9.92
N PRO A 22 20.04 -11.44 10.44
CA PRO A 22 19.90 -12.43 11.49
C PRO A 22 19.14 -11.89 12.71
N ASP A 23 19.42 -10.64 13.10
CA ASP A 23 18.78 -9.99 14.25
C ASP A 23 17.26 -9.84 14.06
N PHE A 24 16.81 -9.57 12.84
CA PHE A 24 15.38 -9.50 12.54
C PHE A 24 14.71 -10.88 12.68
N SER A 25 15.37 -11.93 12.17
CA SER A 25 14.89 -13.30 12.33
C SER A 25 14.84 -13.74 13.79
N MET A 26 15.82 -13.31 14.60
CA MET A 26 15.84 -13.58 16.04
C MET A 26 14.65 -12.93 16.74
N VAL A 27 14.36 -11.66 16.46
CA VAL A 27 13.20 -10.95 17.01
C VAL A 27 11.89 -11.65 16.60
N CYS A 28 11.74 -12.02 15.32
CA CYS A 28 10.56 -12.72 14.84
C CYS A 28 10.35 -14.06 15.56
N THR A 29 11.43 -14.83 15.73
CA THR A 29 11.41 -16.12 16.44
C THR A 29 10.98 -15.95 17.91
N LEU A 30 11.47 -14.92 18.60
CA LEU A 30 11.09 -14.65 20.00
C LEU A 30 9.63 -14.25 20.14
N LEU A 31 9.05 -13.64 19.10
CA LEU A 31 7.66 -13.18 19.08
C LEU A 31 6.69 -14.20 18.48
N ASP A 32 7.16 -15.41 18.15
CA ASP A 32 6.37 -16.49 17.52
C ASP A 32 5.68 -16.05 16.21
N VAL A 33 6.41 -15.30 15.38
CA VAL A 33 5.94 -14.86 14.05
C VAL A 33 6.99 -15.15 12.98
N SER A 34 6.56 -15.38 11.74
CA SER A 34 7.49 -15.51 10.62
C SER A 34 7.88 -14.13 10.07
N PRO A 35 9.12 -13.94 9.57
CA PRO A 35 9.52 -12.73 8.87
C PRO A 35 8.59 -12.37 7.70
N GLU A 36 8.14 -13.40 6.97
CA GLU A 36 7.19 -13.24 5.86
C GLU A 36 5.87 -12.64 6.34
N GLN A 37 5.30 -13.16 7.44
CA GLN A 37 4.07 -12.64 8.01
C GLN A 37 4.20 -11.16 8.37
N VAL A 38 5.29 -10.78 9.05
CA VAL A 38 5.53 -9.37 9.44
C VAL A 38 5.60 -8.46 8.21
N LEU A 39 6.31 -8.88 7.17
CA LEU A 39 6.46 -8.10 5.94
C LEU A 39 5.14 -7.98 5.18
N ILE A 40 4.38 -9.07 5.04
CA ILE A 40 3.08 -9.08 4.38
C ILE A 40 2.09 -8.19 5.14
N GLU A 41 1.98 -8.35 6.46
CA GLU A 41 1.07 -7.55 7.28
C GLU A 41 1.45 -6.05 7.22
N PHE A 42 2.74 -5.71 7.25
CA PHE A 42 3.19 -4.32 7.07
C PHE A 42 2.81 -3.77 5.69
N MET A 43 3.07 -4.52 4.61
CA MET A 43 2.71 -4.12 3.25
C MET A 43 1.21 -3.93 3.08
N ASP A 44 0.39 -4.82 3.65
CA ASP A 44 -1.06 -4.73 3.61
C ASP A 44 -1.60 -3.53 4.39
N ASN A 45 -1.00 -3.21 5.54
CA ASN A 45 -1.33 -2.04 6.33
C ASN A 45 -1.01 -0.73 5.60
N VAL A 46 0.20 -0.61 5.02
CA VAL A 46 0.63 0.60 4.27
C VAL A 46 -0.19 0.76 2.99
N SER A 47 -0.40 -0.32 2.25
CA SER A 47 -1.12 -0.28 0.96
C SER A 47 -2.63 -0.15 1.11
N ARG A 48 -3.17 -0.24 2.34
CA ARG A 48 -4.61 -0.23 2.62
C ARG A 48 -5.35 -1.27 1.75
N ARG A 49 -4.69 -2.38 1.39
CA ARG A 49 -5.16 -3.29 0.34
C ARG A 49 -6.34 -4.13 0.80
N ILE A 50 -6.20 -4.73 1.98
CA ILE A 50 -7.19 -5.61 2.61
C ILE A 50 -7.81 -4.95 3.85
N PRO A 51 -8.98 -5.43 4.29
CA PRO A 51 -9.42 -5.23 5.67
C PRO A 51 -8.32 -5.79 6.59
N SER A 52 -7.62 -4.93 7.34
CA SER A 52 -6.64 -5.31 8.36
C SER A 52 -7.38 -5.65 9.66
N LYS A 53 -6.61 -6.12 10.63
CA LYS A 53 -7.07 -6.41 12.00
C LYS A 53 -7.57 -5.15 12.75
N GLY A 54 -7.28 -3.93 12.28
CA GLY A 54 -7.72 -2.67 12.89
C GLY A 54 -7.18 -1.40 12.20
N ASP A 55 -7.76 -0.24 12.54
CA ASP A 55 -7.28 1.07 12.06
C ASP A 55 -5.98 1.51 12.75
N ALA A 56 -5.74 1.04 13.99
CA ALA A 56 -4.57 1.42 14.79
C ALA A 56 -3.25 0.91 14.18
N GLU A 57 -3.20 -0.32 13.68
CA GLU A 57 -2.00 -0.90 13.06
C GLU A 57 -1.63 -0.15 11.77
N ARG A 58 -2.64 0.32 11.03
CA ARG A 58 -2.42 1.10 9.81
C ARG A 58 -1.88 2.49 10.13
N ASP A 59 -2.40 3.11 11.18
CA ASP A 59 -1.92 4.40 11.63
C ASP A 59 -0.49 4.30 12.18
N ALA A 60 -0.16 3.21 12.89
CA ALA A 60 1.21 2.91 13.30
C ALA A 60 2.15 2.71 12.10
N ALA A 61 1.73 1.96 11.08
CA ALA A 61 2.51 1.76 9.86
C ALA A 61 2.73 3.07 9.09
N LEU A 62 1.71 3.94 9.01
CA LEU A 62 1.86 5.27 8.41
C LEU A 62 2.79 6.17 9.21
N ASN A 63 2.64 6.18 10.53
CA ASN A 63 3.50 6.95 11.41
C ASN A 63 4.96 6.50 11.25
N TYR A 64 5.23 5.19 11.15
CA TYR A 64 6.56 4.68 10.84
C TYR A 64 7.10 5.27 9.52
N MET A 65 6.31 5.20 8.44
CA MET A 65 6.73 5.73 7.14
C MET A 65 7.01 7.25 7.17
N LEU A 66 6.21 8.01 7.93
CA LEU A 66 6.41 9.45 8.19
C LEU A 66 7.69 9.72 8.96
N HIS A 67 7.94 8.97 10.03
CA HIS A 67 9.15 9.12 10.86
C HIS A 67 10.42 8.79 10.09
N CYS A 68 10.35 7.80 9.19
CA CYS A 68 11.45 7.48 8.27
C CYS A 68 11.63 8.50 7.14
N GLN A 69 10.76 9.52 7.03
CA GLN A 69 10.81 10.59 6.03
C GLN A 69 10.79 10.10 4.57
N TYR A 70 10.17 8.95 4.32
CA TYR A 70 10.05 8.44 2.96
C TYR A 70 9.27 9.41 2.08
N GLY A 71 9.87 9.87 0.99
CA GLY A 71 9.23 10.80 0.06
C GLY A 71 9.10 12.24 0.57
N ASN A 72 9.75 12.62 1.68
CA ASN A 72 9.68 13.98 2.25
C ASN A 72 10.22 15.08 1.29
N HIS A 73 11.05 14.71 0.32
CA HIS A 73 11.50 15.61 -0.76
C HIS A 73 10.49 15.78 -1.90
N LEU A 74 9.44 14.95 -1.95
CA LEU A 74 8.43 14.92 -3.01
C LEU A 74 7.06 15.43 -2.54
N PHE A 75 6.77 15.33 -1.25
CA PHE A 75 5.47 15.63 -0.68
C PHE A 75 5.63 16.39 0.62
N ASN A 76 4.85 17.45 0.80
CA ASN A 76 4.74 18.09 2.11
C ASN A 76 3.85 17.22 3.05
N PRO A 77 3.81 17.51 4.36
CA PRO A 77 3.02 16.71 5.31
C PRO A 77 1.52 16.61 4.98
N ALA A 78 0.93 17.67 4.39
CA ALA A 78 -0.48 17.68 4.01
C ALA A 78 -0.73 16.79 2.78
N ASP A 79 0.15 16.84 1.78
CA ASP A 79 0.13 15.95 0.61
C ASP A 79 0.25 14.49 1.04
N TYR A 80 1.17 14.22 1.97
CA TYR A 80 1.39 12.88 2.51
C TYR A 80 0.12 12.32 3.17
N THR A 81 -0.53 13.13 4.01
CA THR A 81 -1.77 12.72 4.67
C THR A 81 -2.90 12.51 3.66
N ALA A 82 -3.03 13.40 2.67
CA ALA A 82 -4.04 13.28 1.63
C ALA A 82 -3.83 12.03 0.75
N LEU A 83 -2.58 11.69 0.43
CA LEU A 83 -2.21 10.51 -0.36
C LEU A 83 -2.77 9.23 0.25
N PHE A 84 -2.57 9.03 1.56
CA PHE A 84 -3.04 7.83 2.26
C PHE A 84 -4.52 7.87 2.60
N LYS A 85 -5.09 9.05 2.86
CA LYS A 85 -6.54 9.20 3.06
C LYS A 85 -7.33 8.81 1.82
N GLU A 86 -6.85 9.17 0.63
CA GLU A 86 -7.48 8.76 -0.63
C GLU A 86 -7.38 7.24 -0.85
N LEU A 87 -6.26 6.63 -0.50
CA LEU A 87 -6.08 5.18 -0.60
C LEU A 87 -7.02 4.43 0.36
N ASP A 88 -7.24 4.96 1.56
CA ASP A 88 -8.19 4.41 2.54
C ASP A 88 -9.65 4.58 2.08
N ALA A 89 -9.98 5.67 1.40
CA ALA A 89 -11.28 5.84 0.76
C ALA A 89 -11.52 4.77 -0.32
N ILE A 90 -10.51 4.49 -1.17
CA ILE A 90 -10.59 3.43 -2.19
C ILE A 90 -10.76 2.05 -1.54
N ARG A 91 -10.13 1.80 -0.39
CA ARG A 91 -10.34 0.57 0.40
C ARG A 91 -11.76 0.45 0.92
N SER A 92 -12.33 1.54 1.43
CA SER A 92 -13.66 1.56 2.04
C SER A 92 -14.81 1.27 1.05
N LEU A 93 -14.50 1.27 -0.26
CA LEU A 93 -15.43 0.87 -1.31
C LEU A 93 -15.64 -0.66 -1.39
N TRP A 94 -14.92 -1.46 -0.60
CA TRP A 94 -15.05 -2.91 -0.61
C TRP A 94 -16.51 -3.32 -0.30
N PRO A 95 -17.11 -4.21 -1.10
CA PRO A 95 -18.52 -4.56 -0.96
C PRO A 95 -18.80 -5.29 0.36
N GLN A 96 -19.99 -5.07 0.93
CA GLN A 96 -20.41 -5.80 2.12
C GLN A 96 -20.47 -7.32 1.84
N PRO A 97 -20.10 -8.17 2.81
CA PRO A 97 -20.02 -9.64 2.62
C PRO A 97 -21.27 -10.28 2.01
N LYS A 98 -22.45 -9.73 2.31
CA LYS A 98 -23.75 -10.24 1.88
C LYS A 98 -24.06 -10.01 0.39
N LEU A 99 -23.24 -9.23 -0.32
CA LEU A 99 -23.45 -8.84 -1.72
C LEU A 99 -22.43 -9.48 -2.69
N GLN A 100 -21.59 -10.40 -2.20
CA GLN A 100 -20.41 -10.88 -2.92
C GLN A 100 -20.68 -12.21 -3.64
N THR A 101 -21.10 -12.14 -4.91
CA THR A 101 -20.93 -13.27 -5.84
C THR A 101 -19.54 -13.22 -6.46
N ALA A 102 -18.99 -14.36 -6.89
CA ALA A 102 -17.65 -14.39 -7.50
C ALA A 102 -17.54 -13.45 -8.73
N ALA A 103 -18.54 -13.46 -9.60
CA ALA A 103 -18.59 -12.57 -10.77
C ALA A 103 -18.63 -11.08 -10.38
N PHE A 104 -19.39 -10.73 -9.34
CA PHE A 104 -19.42 -9.37 -8.82
C PHE A 104 -18.04 -8.95 -8.27
N ILE A 105 -17.36 -9.83 -7.54
CA ILE A 105 -16.01 -9.57 -7.03
C ILE A 105 -15.02 -9.36 -8.16
N ASP A 106 -15.06 -10.17 -9.22
CA ASP A 106 -14.16 -10.01 -10.37
C ASP A 106 -14.36 -8.65 -11.06
N ASP A 107 -15.60 -8.25 -11.31
CA ASP A 107 -15.89 -6.96 -11.93
C ASP A 107 -15.56 -5.79 -11.01
N PHE A 108 -15.80 -5.94 -9.70
CA PHE A 108 -15.40 -4.97 -8.70
C PHE A 108 -13.88 -4.80 -8.64
N VAL A 109 -13.10 -5.89 -8.70
CA VAL A 109 -11.64 -5.84 -8.71
C VAL A 109 -11.13 -5.12 -9.96
N LYS A 110 -11.70 -5.39 -11.14
CA LYS A 110 -11.38 -4.65 -12.37
C LYS A 110 -11.67 -3.17 -12.22
N TRP A 111 -12.85 -2.79 -11.72
CA TRP A 111 -13.19 -1.39 -11.51
C TRP A 111 -12.28 -0.70 -10.49
N ARG A 112 -11.99 -1.33 -9.34
CA ARG A 112 -11.07 -0.78 -8.32
C ARG A 112 -9.66 -0.61 -8.89
N SER A 113 -9.21 -1.47 -9.80
CA SER A 113 -7.91 -1.32 -10.47
C SER A 113 -7.80 -0.01 -11.27
N ILE A 114 -8.91 0.48 -11.84
CA ILE A 114 -8.97 1.77 -12.54
C ILE A 114 -8.83 2.92 -11.54
N LEU A 115 -9.50 2.82 -10.38
CA LEU A 115 -9.36 3.81 -9.30
C LEU A 115 -7.92 3.89 -8.79
N HIS A 116 -7.28 2.75 -8.53
CA HIS A 116 -5.87 2.69 -8.14
C HIS A 116 -4.95 3.31 -9.19
N ARG A 117 -5.22 3.06 -10.48
CA ARG A 117 -4.45 3.66 -11.58
C ARG A 117 -4.61 5.18 -11.62
N ASN A 118 -5.84 5.69 -11.47
CA ASN A 118 -6.11 7.12 -11.47
C ASN A 118 -5.48 7.82 -10.25
N TRP A 119 -5.59 7.21 -9.07
CA TRP A 119 -4.94 7.66 -7.85
C TRP A 119 -3.42 7.72 -8.03
N PHE A 120 -2.79 6.66 -8.52
CA PHE A 120 -1.34 6.64 -8.77
C PHE A 120 -0.91 7.74 -9.74
N ASN A 121 -1.61 7.87 -10.88
CA ASN A 121 -1.28 8.86 -11.89
C ASN A 121 -1.33 10.29 -11.33
N LYS A 122 -2.32 10.61 -10.50
CA LYS A 122 -2.45 11.92 -9.84
C LYS A 122 -1.22 12.20 -8.94
N TRP A 123 -0.92 11.30 -8.02
CA TRP A 123 0.15 11.51 -7.04
C TRP A 123 1.54 11.46 -7.68
N TYR A 124 1.73 10.61 -8.70
CA TYR A 124 2.95 10.57 -9.48
C TYR A 124 3.21 11.85 -10.29
N GLN A 125 2.15 12.52 -10.78
CA GLN A 125 2.30 13.82 -11.42
C GLN A 125 2.68 14.90 -10.41
N LEU A 126 2.10 14.88 -9.21
CA LEU A 126 2.41 15.85 -8.16
C LEU A 126 3.87 15.72 -7.67
N SER A 127 4.37 14.49 -7.47
CA SER A 127 5.77 14.28 -7.05
C SER A 127 6.81 14.83 -8.03
N ARG A 128 6.44 14.98 -9.31
CA ARG A 128 7.30 15.52 -10.37
C ARG A 128 7.15 17.02 -10.60
N LYS A 129 6.16 17.68 -10.00
CA LYS A 129 5.99 19.15 -10.08
C LYS A 129 6.85 19.90 -9.07
N ILE A 130 7.34 19.19 -8.04
CA ILE A 130 8.10 19.76 -6.93
C ILE A 130 9.63 19.63 -7.17
N GLN A 131 10.05 18.92 -8.23
CA GLN A 131 11.42 18.90 -8.76
C GLN A 131 11.61 20.02 -9.80
#